data_AF-A0A6I7QV05-F1
#
_entry.id   AF-A0A6I7QV05-F1
#
_cell.length_a   1.000
_cell.length_b   1.000
_cell.length_c   1.000
_cell.angle_alpha   90.00
_cell.angle_beta   90.00
_cell.angle_gamma   90.00
#
_symmetry.space_group_name_H-M   'P 1'
#
loop_
_entity.id
_entity.type
_entity.pdbx_description
1 polymer ?
#
loop_
_entity_poly.entity_id
_entity_poly.type
_entity_poly.pdbx_seq_one_letter_code
_entity_poly.pdbx_strand_id
1 'polypeptide(L)'
;MEVKGMNTQESGIETGDPIRSDNSGLDFFFLLAGVSGFIAIFFSEAATGNFVYLLPTLIILVYALAVGATLVHCEDRTLAEHHIDTIYFLGFLFTLFSLVTLFFRLHNGTVTGAELLSRVVVYVGISVSTSIAGILFRSIVRGTYLRRHPERSVDTIEAFLAERETTTRALSRKESRYLKALDRYVEATNAFSQGLEGSQGALVSQVESIARVVETQAASLEAFGSATARISETVAIMERRAASLPIESVSRELETFHQGVRELNLVLDSLITVLETKVERVQ
;
A
#
# COMPACT_ATOMS: atom_id res chain seq x y z
N MET A 1 68.51 -37.24 23.99
CA MET A 1 69.45 -36.13 23.75
C MET A 1 69.07 -35.53 22.41
N GLU A 2 68.64 -34.29 22.25
CA GLU A 2 68.50 -33.14 23.13
C GLU A 2 67.47 -32.24 22.40
N VAL A 3 66.38 -31.89 23.08
CA VAL A 3 65.28 -31.10 22.50
C VAL A 3 65.70 -29.63 22.51
N LYS A 4 65.87 -29.05 21.33
CA LYS A 4 66.26 -27.65 21.14
C LYS A 4 65.09 -26.74 21.51
N GLY A 5 65.27 -26.00 22.60
CA GLY A 5 64.26 -25.15 23.22
C GLY A 5 63.65 -24.10 22.30
N MET A 6 62.33 -24.07 22.31
CA MET A 6 61.48 -23.03 21.74
C MET A 6 61.41 -21.91 22.78
N ASN A 7 62.12 -20.81 22.54
CA ASN A 7 62.11 -19.64 23.40
C ASN A 7 60.85 -18.83 23.07
N THR A 8 59.79 -19.05 23.84
CA THR A 8 58.57 -18.25 23.81
C THR A 8 58.88 -16.92 24.50
N GLN A 9 59.03 -15.88 23.69
CA GLN A 9 59.19 -14.51 24.12
C GLN A 9 57.84 -14.04 24.69
N GLU A 10 57.72 -14.03 26.01
CA GLU A 10 56.55 -13.53 26.72
C GLU A 10 56.31 -12.06 26.36
N SER A 11 55.07 -11.78 25.95
CA SER A 11 54.56 -10.45 25.67
C SER A 11 54.60 -9.61 26.94
N GLY A 12 55.50 -8.64 26.99
CA GLY A 12 55.34 -7.46 27.81
C GLY A 12 54.16 -6.65 27.27
N ILE A 13 52.95 -7.00 27.71
CA ILE A 13 51.79 -6.10 27.61
C ILE A 13 52.04 -5.02 28.64
N GLU A 14 52.70 -3.94 28.22
CA GLU A 14 52.64 -2.66 28.90
C GLU A 14 51.16 -2.25 28.93
N THR A 15 50.48 -2.57 30.02
CA THR A 15 49.23 -1.91 30.40
C THR A 15 49.57 -0.47 30.72
N GLY A 16 49.67 0.36 29.68
CA GLY A 16 49.68 1.79 29.81
C GLY A 16 48.46 2.19 30.64
N ASP A 17 48.72 2.79 31.79
CA ASP A 17 47.70 3.35 32.66
C ASP A 17 46.74 4.20 31.80
N PRO A 18 45.41 3.98 31.89
CA PRO A 18 44.48 4.88 31.24
C PRO A 18 44.62 6.24 31.92
N ILE A 19 45.29 7.17 31.26
CA ILE A 19 45.21 8.59 31.54
C ILE A 19 43.75 8.98 31.30
N ARG A 20 42.93 8.74 32.31
CA ARG A 20 41.55 9.18 32.41
C ARG A 20 41.64 10.68 32.70
N SER A 21 41.88 11.47 31.65
CA SER A 21 41.79 12.93 31.76
C SER A 21 40.39 13.26 32.26
N ASP A 22 40.34 14.17 33.23
CA ASP A 22 39.20 14.51 34.06
C ASP A 22 38.12 15.25 33.23
N ASN A 23 37.50 14.57 32.26
CA ASN A 23 36.50 15.12 31.35
C ASN A 23 35.12 15.30 32.01
N SER A 24 35.03 15.01 33.32
CA SER A 24 33.81 15.17 34.11
C SER A 24 33.23 16.59 34.05
N GLY A 25 34.07 17.59 33.78
CA GLY A 25 33.64 18.99 33.72
C GLY A 25 32.73 19.31 32.53
N LEU A 26 33.07 18.84 31.32
CA LEU A 26 32.29 19.12 30.10
C LEU A 26 30.99 18.33 30.08
N ASP A 27 31.01 17.07 30.53
CA ASP A 27 29.81 16.23 30.63
C ASP A 27 28.82 16.81 31.64
N PHE A 28 29.32 17.32 32.76
CA PHE A 28 28.50 18.04 33.74
C PHE A 28 27.91 19.32 33.15
N PHE A 29 28.71 20.09 32.40
CA PHE A 29 28.24 21.31 31.72
C PHE A 29 27.16 21.01 30.67
N PHE A 30 27.31 19.90 29.93
CA PHE A 30 26.31 19.43 28.97
C PHE A 30 25.00 19.11 29.67
N LEU A 31 25.04 18.37 30.78
CA LEU A 31 23.85 18.03 31.56
C LEU A 31 23.17 19.30 32.11
N LEU A 32 23.96 20.22 32.66
CA LEU A 32 23.48 21.50 33.17
C LEU A 32 22.82 22.34 32.07
N ALA A 33 23.43 22.41 30.88
CA ALA A 33 22.87 23.06 29.71
C ALA A 33 21.56 22.38 29.28
N GLY A 34 21.54 21.04 29.23
CA GLY A 34 20.37 20.23 28.92
C GLY A 34 19.17 20.55 29.83
N VAL A 35 19.39 20.50 31.14
CA VAL A 35 18.36 20.77 32.16
C VAL A 35 17.90 22.22 32.12
N SER A 36 18.82 23.18 32.02
CA SER A 36 18.47 24.60 31.95
C SER A 36 17.67 24.94 30.68
N GLY A 37 18.03 24.34 29.53
CA GLY A 37 17.27 24.50 28.30
C GLY A 37 15.89 23.86 28.36
N PHE A 38 15.77 22.68 28.98
CA PHE A 38 14.46 22.07 29.24
C PHE A 38 13.58 22.99 30.10
N ILE A 39 14.10 23.50 31.22
CA ILE A 39 13.37 24.43 32.09
C ILE A 39 12.96 25.69 31.31
N ALA A 40 13.87 26.26 30.50
CA ALA A 40 13.58 27.44 29.69
C ALA A 40 12.43 27.22 28.69
N ILE A 41 12.42 26.07 28.00
CA ILE A 41 11.38 25.70 27.04
C ILE A 41 10.07 25.39 27.76
N PHE A 42 10.13 24.64 28.87
CA PHE A 42 8.95 24.19 29.58
C PHE A 42 8.25 25.33 30.31
N PHE A 43 8.98 26.32 30.84
CA PHE A 43 8.41 27.46 31.57
C PHE A 43 8.31 28.75 30.72
N SER A 44 8.46 28.64 29.39
CA SER A 44 8.51 29.81 28.50
C SER A 44 7.24 30.69 28.54
N GLU A 45 6.06 30.10 28.74
CA GLU A 45 4.77 30.84 28.82
C GLU A 45 4.62 31.66 30.11
N ALA A 46 5.33 31.31 31.19
CA ALA A 46 5.23 32.04 32.46
C ALA A 46 6.05 33.34 32.45
N ALA A 47 6.94 33.50 31.47
CA ALA A 47 7.84 34.63 31.38
C ALA A 47 7.32 35.69 30.40
N THR A 48 7.22 36.93 30.86
CA THR A 48 6.57 38.05 30.15
C THR A 48 7.46 38.75 29.10
N GLY A 49 8.59 38.14 28.71
CA GLY A 49 9.58 38.75 27.82
C GLY A 49 9.71 38.06 26.47
N ASN A 50 9.70 38.84 25.38
CA ASN A 50 9.94 38.33 24.01
C ASN A 50 11.31 37.64 23.84
N PHE A 51 12.27 37.93 24.73
CA PHE A 51 13.61 37.35 24.69
C PHE A 51 13.65 35.90 25.18
N VAL A 52 12.63 35.45 25.92
CA VAL A 52 12.58 34.11 26.51
C VAL A 52 12.64 33.02 25.43
N TYR A 53 12.09 33.29 24.25
CA TYR A 53 12.10 32.37 23.12
C TYR A 53 13.50 32.15 22.52
N LEU A 54 14.42 33.09 22.73
CA LEU A 54 15.82 32.97 22.27
C LEU A 54 16.73 32.32 23.32
N LEU A 55 16.23 32.11 24.54
CA LEU A 55 17.02 31.62 25.66
C LEU A 55 17.61 30.22 25.41
N PRO A 56 16.88 29.23 24.83
CA PRO A 56 17.46 27.94 24.48
C PRO A 56 18.61 28.07 23.47
N THR A 57 18.47 28.96 22.49
CA THR A 57 19.51 29.25 21.49
C THR A 57 20.74 29.91 22.13
N LEU A 58 20.53 30.82 23.08
CA LEU A 58 21.60 31.44 23.86
C LEU A 58 22.37 30.40 24.70
N ILE A 59 21.66 29.43 25.30
CA ILE A 59 22.30 28.34 26.05
C ILE A 59 23.20 27.51 25.12
N ILE A 60 22.75 27.17 23.90
CA ILE A 60 23.59 26.47 22.91
C ILE A 60 24.82 27.31 22.57
N LEU A 61 24.67 28.63 22.37
CA LEU A 61 25.79 29.53 22.08
C LEU A 61 26.81 29.54 23.21
N VAL A 62 26.37 29.72 24.47
CA VAL A 62 27.26 29.72 25.64
C VAL A 62 27.97 28.38 25.79
N TYR A 63 27.24 27.28 25.63
CA TYR A 63 27.82 25.94 25.66
C TYR A 63 28.85 25.73 24.55
N ALA A 64 28.54 26.15 23.31
CA ALA A 64 29.47 26.06 22.19
C ALA A 64 30.74 26.89 22.40
N LEU A 65 30.63 28.06 23.04
CA LEU A 65 31.80 28.87 23.42
C LEU A 65 32.65 28.17 24.49
N ALA A 66 32.02 27.55 25.50
CA ALA A 66 32.73 26.78 26.53
C ALA A 66 33.46 25.57 25.93
N VAL A 67 32.80 24.81 25.05
CA VAL A 67 33.42 23.72 24.29
C VAL A 67 34.55 24.27 23.41
N GLY A 68 34.32 25.35 22.68
CA GLY A 68 35.35 25.96 21.84
C GLY A 68 36.59 26.43 22.62
N ALA A 69 36.41 26.94 23.84
CA ALA A 69 37.50 27.38 24.71
C ALA A 69 38.29 26.20 25.30
N THR A 70 37.61 25.13 25.70
CA THR A 70 38.26 23.91 26.23
C THR A 70 39.04 23.18 25.15
N LEU A 71 38.52 23.15 23.92
CA LEU A 71 39.19 22.51 22.78
C LEU A 71 40.47 23.20 22.31
N VAL A 72 40.75 24.45 22.74
CA VAL A 72 42.01 25.14 22.43
C VAL A 72 43.24 24.35 22.92
N HIS A 73 43.08 23.61 24.03
CA HIS A 73 44.16 22.87 24.67
C HIS A 73 44.03 21.36 24.49
N CYS A 74 43.10 20.89 23.65
CA CYS A 74 42.86 19.46 23.42
C CYS A 74 43.63 18.99 22.18
N GLU A 75 44.60 18.08 22.37
CA GLU A 75 45.36 17.49 21.26
C GLU A 75 44.74 16.20 20.71
N ASP A 76 43.84 15.57 21.47
CA ASP A 76 43.14 14.35 21.05
C ASP A 76 41.97 14.69 20.14
N ARG A 77 42.11 14.34 18.86
CA ARG A 77 41.09 14.55 17.84
C ARG A 77 39.81 13.77 18.11
N THR A 78 39.90 12.55 18.61
CA THR A 78 38.71 11.71 18.83
C THR A 78 37.85 12.30 19.94
N LEU A 79 38.51 12.75 21.02
CA LEU A 79 37.86 13.45 22.12
C LEU A 79 37.32 14.82 21.68
N ALA A 80 38.08 15.57 20.87
CA ALA A 80 37.64 16.85 20.33
C ALA A 80 36.39 16.71 19.45
N GLU A 81 36.38 15.74 18.51
CA GLU A 81 35.22 15.47 17.67
C GLU A 81 34.00 15.04 18.50
N HIS A 82 34.20 14.24 19.56
CA HIS A 82 33.13 13.87 20.48
C HIS A 82 32.51 15.10 21.16
N HIS A 83 33.33 15.98 21.75
CA HIS A 83 32.82 17.19 22.41
C HIS A 83 32.18 18.18 21.42
N ILE A 84 32.71 18.31 20.20
CA ILE A 84 32.10 19.10 19.13
C ILE A 84 30.69 18.57 18.79
N ASP A 85 30.51 17.25 18.76
CA ASP A 85 29.24 16.62 18.46
C ASP A 85 28.20 16.82 19.58
N THR A 86 28.63 16.96 20.83
CA THR A 86 27.71 17.30 21.94
C THR A 86 26.97 18.62 21.74
N ILE A 87 27.56 19.61 21.03
CA ILE A 87 26.89 20.88 20.70
C ILE A 87 25.68 20.62 19.79
N TYR A 88 25.86 19.74 18.80
CA TYR A 88 24.78 19.34 17.91
C TYR A 88 23.70 18.54 18.64
N PHE A 89 24.11 17.58 19.49
CA PHE A 89 23.16 16.82 20.30
C PHE A 89 22.35 17.71 21.22
N LEU A 90 22.95 18.75 21.80
CA LEU A 90 22.24 19.73 22.62
C LEU A 90 21.19 20.50 21.83
N GLY A 91 21.53 20.97 20.62
CA GLY A 91 20.57 21.65 19.74
C GLY A 91 19.41 20.75 19.35
N PHE A 92 19.70 19.50 18.96
CA PHE A 92 18.68 18.50 18.65
C PHE A 92 17.80 18.17 19.86
N LEU A 93 18.39 18.04 21.04
CA LEU A 93 17.65 17.76 22.28
C LEU A 93 16.64 18.88 22.59
N PHE A 94 17.02 20.14 22.39
CA PHE A 94 16.11 21.28 22.57
C PHE A 94 15.00 21.32 21.52
N THR A 95 15.30 20.96 20.27
CA THR A 95 14.26 20.75 19.24
C THR A 95 13.24 19.73 19.70
N LEU A 96 13.69 18.59 20.23
CA LEU A 96 12.82 17.54 20.73
C LEU A 96 12.00 18.00 21.94
N PHE A 97 12.61 18.65 22.93
CA PHE A 97 11.90 19.19 24.08
C PHE A 97 10.84 20.23 23.69
N SER A 98 11.13 21.08 22.70
CA SER A 98 10.16 22.06 22.20
C SER A 98 8.94 21.37 21.58
N LEU A 99 9.15 20.35 20.75
CA LEU A 99 8.07 19.59 20.12
C LEU A 99 7.26 18.79 21.15
N VAL A 100 7.93 18.12 22.09
CA VAL A 100 7.26 17.38 23.18
C VAL A 100 6.42 18.33 24.04
N THR A 101 6.96 19.50 24.38
CA THR A 101 6.24 20.52 25.14
C THR A 101 5.03 21.05 24.37
N LEU A 102 5.17 21.26 23.06
CA LEU A 102 4.07 21.64 22.18
C LEU A 102 2.95 20.59 22.21
N PHE A 103 3.26 19.31 21.97
CA PHE A 103 2.25 18.25 21.96
C PHE A 103 1.60 18.05 23.33
N PHE A 104 2.38 18.10 24.41
CA PHE A 104 1.86 18.01 25.77
C PHE A 104 0.86 19.13 26.07
N ARG A 105 1.16 20.37 25.65
CA ARG A 105 0.29 21.53 25.87
C ARG A 105 -0.94 21.51 24.96
N LEU A 106 -0.80 21.05 23.71
CA LEU A 106 -1.92 20.87 22.79
C LEU A 106 -2.90 19.80 23.30
N HIS A 107 -2.39 18.73 23.91
CA HIS A 107 -3.24 17.67 24.45
C HIS A 107 -4.02 18.11 25.70
N ASN A 108 -3.39 18.88 26.59
CA ASN A 108 -3.96 19.26 27.88
C ASN A 108 -4.78 20.57 27.85
N GLY A 109 -4.77 21.32 26.75
CA GLY A 109 -5.39 22.64 26.67
C GLY A 109 -6.67 22.68 25.84
N THR A 110 -7.77 23.15 26.42
CA THR A 110 -8.95 23.62 25.67
C THR A 110 -8.68 25.04 25.11
N VAL A 111 -7.81 25.13 24.11
CA VAL A 111 -7.36 26.42 23.55
C VAL A 111 -8.15 26.78 22.30
N THR A 112 -8.55 28.05 22.18
CA THR A 112 -9.23 28.60 20.98
C THR A 112 -8.27 28.69 19.79
N GLY A 113 -8.78 28.60 18.55
CA GLY A 113 -7.95 28.44 17.34
C GLY A 113 -6.86 29.50 17.12
N ALA A 114 -7.09 30.75 17.50
CA ALA A 114 -6.11 31.83 17.34
C ALA A 114 -4.91 31.71 18.29
N GLU A 115 -5.18 31.31 19.54
CA GLU A 115 -4.14 31.12 20.55
C GLU A 115 -3.35 29.81 20.29
N LEU A 116 -4.00 28.80 19.73
CA LEU A 116 -3.36 27.57 19.28
C LEU A 116 -2.32 27.84 18.18
N LEU A 117 -2.67 28.64 17.16
CA LEU A 117 -1.75 28.97 16.09
C LEU A 117 -0.51 29.72 16.61
N SER A 118 -0.70 30.69 17.51
CA SER A 118 0.40 31.43 18.14
C SER A 118 1.37 30.50 18.89
N ARG A 119 0.83 29.59 19.71
CA ARG A 119 1.64 28.61 20.46
C ARG A 119 2.42 27.67 19.54
N VAL A 120 1.78 27.16 18.48
CA VAL A 120 2.43 26.30 17.48
C VAL A 120 3.60 27.05 16.83
N VAL A 121 3.39 28.29 16.37
CA VAL A 121 4.43 29.08 15.71
C VAL A 121 5.62 29.32 16.65
N VAL A 122 5.38 29.61 17.93
CA VAL A 122 6.44 29.83 18.92
C VAL A 122 7.28 28.57 19.13
N TYR A 123 6.67 27.42 19.46
CA TYR A 123 7.42 26.19 19.74
C TYR A 123 8.09 25.62 18.48
N VAL A 124 7.46 25.75 17.31
CA VAL A 124 8.10 25.42 16.03
C VAL A 124 9.29 26.34 15.81
N GLY A 125 9.17 27.65 16.04
CA GLY A 125 10.26 28.61 15.93
C GLY A 125 11.44 28.28 16.85
N ILE A 126 11.19 27.94 18.11
CA ILE A 126 12.22 27.47 19.06
C ILE A 126 12.87 26.19 18.53
N SER A 127 12.08 25.23 18.04
CA SER A 127 12.60 23.95 17.56
C SER A 127 13.53 24.11 16.35
N VAL A 128 13.15 24.96 15.39
CA VAL A 128 13.93 25.22 14.16
C VAL A 128 15.18 26.03 14.50
N SER A 129 15.06 27.09 15.31
CA SER A 129 16.20 27.93 15.67
C SER A 129 17.27 27.18 16.46
N THR A 130 16.88 26.34 17.42
CA THR A 130 17.82 25.51 18.20
C THR A 130 18.52 24.45 17.34
N SER A 131 17.81 23.82 16.39
CA SER A 131 18.40 22.88 15.44
C SER A 131 19.43 23.57 14.53
N ILE A 132 19.09 24.75 13.98
CA ILE A 132 19.99 25.52 13.13
C ILE A 132 21.22 25.96 13.93
N ALA A 133 21.02 26.48 15.14
CA ALA A 133 22.09 26.90 16.03
C ALA A 133 23.06 25.75 16.36
N GLY A 134 22.55 24.57 16.70
CA GLY A 134 23.37 23.40 16.99
C GLY A 134 24.29 23.01 15.82
N ILE A 135 23.75 22.97 14.59
CA ILE A 135 24.53 22.65 13.38
C ILE A 135 25.56 23.75 13.08
N LEU A 136 25.15 25.02 13.14
CA LEU A 136 26.02 26.15 12.84
C LEU A 136 27.18 26.23 13.83
N PHE A 137 26.91 26.20 15.14
CA PHE A 137 27.95 26.30 16.14
C PHE A 137 28.88 25.08 16.15
N ARG A 138 28.35 23.86 15.95
CA ARG A 138 29.19 22.67 15.70
C ARG A 138 30.16 22.91 14.54
N SER A 139 29.67 23.43 13.42
CA SER A 139 30.48 23.68 12.23
C SER A 139 31.55 24.76 12.46
N ILE A 140 31.21 25.83 13.18
CA ILE A 140 32.14 26.92 13.54
C ILE A 140 33.25 26.42 14.48
N VAL A 141 32.87 25.71 15.54
CA VAL A 141 33.83 25.17 16.52
C VAL A 141 34.74 24.15 15.84
N ARG A 142 34.18 23.24 15.03
CA ARG A 142 34.98 22.28 14.25
C ARG A 142 35.94 22.97 13.29
N GLY A 143 35.48 23.97 12.55
CA GLY A 143 36.32 24.72 11.62
C GLY A 143 37.47 25.43 12.33
N THR A 144 37.20 25.98 13.53
CA THR A 144 38.21 26.66 14.34
C THR A 144 39.22 25.68 14.93
N TYR A 145 38.77 24.50 15.38
CA TYR A 145 39.64 23.42 15.84
C TYR A 145 40.57 22.93 14.72
N LEU A 146 40.02 22.61 13.54
CA LEU A 146 40.82 22.13 12.40
C LEU A 146 41.86 23.17 11.92
N ARG A 147 41.53 24.47 11.97
CA ARG A 147 42.49 25.53 11.65
C ARG A 147 43.67 25.60 12.60
N ARG A 148 43.48 25.21 13.87
CA ARG A 148 44.54 25.22 14.89
C ARG A 148 45.38 23.95 14.92
N HIS A 149 44.83 22.83 14.42
CA HIS A 149 45.52 21.53 14.36
C HIS A 149 45.62 20.98 12.92
N PRO A 150 46.31 21.68 11.98
CA PRO A 150 46.35 21.30 10.57
C PRO A 150 47.20 20.04 10.28
N GLU A 151 48.20 19.73 11.11
CA GLU A 151 49.25 18.74 10.78
C GLU A 151 48.75 17.28 10.70
N ARG A 152 47.62 16.93 11.36
CA ARG A 152 46.98 15.60 11.22
C ARG A 152 45.87 15.55 10.17
N SER A 153 45.58 16.67 9.49
CA SER A 153 44.51 16.71 8.49
C SER A 153 44.96 16.14 7.14
N VAL A 154 46.23 16.32 6.76
CA VAL A 154 46.79 15.90 5.47
C VAL A 154 46.82 14.37 5.34
N ASP A 155 47.29 13.66 6.37
CA ASP A 155 47.30 12.20 6.39
C ASP A 155 45.87 11.61 6.31
N THR A 156 44.90 12.27 6.95
CA THR A 156 43.49 11.87 6.83
C THR A 156 42.85 12.24 5.50
N ILE A 157 43.34 13.25 4.80
CA ILE A 157 42.87 13.60 3.45
C ILE A 157 43.34 12.55 2.45
N GLU A 158 44.59 12.09 2.54
CA GLU A 158 45.07 10.99 1.69
C GLU A 158 44.31 9.69 1.95
N ALA A 159 44.08 9.34 3.23
CA ALA A 159 43.26 8.19 3.59
C ALA A 159 41.80 8.33 3.10
N PHE A 160 41.21 9.52 3.20
CA PHE A 160 39.85 9.82 2.73
C PHE A 160 39.74 9.82 1.20
N LEU A 161 40.79 10.26 0.49
CA LEU A 161 40.86 10.21 -0.98
C LEU A 161 40.99 8.76 -1.48
N ALA A 162 41.78 7.93 -0.80
CA ALA A 162 41.87 6.49 -1.07
C ALA A 162 40.53 5.77 -0.81
N GLU A 163 39.84 6.11 0.28
CA GLU A 163 38.50 5.59 0.58
C GLU A 163 37.46 6.05 -0.46
N ARG A 164 37.54 7.31 -0.91
CA ARG A 164 36.68 7.85 -1.99
C ARG A 164 36.92 7.16 -3.32
N GLU A 165 38.16 6.83 -3.67
CA GLU A 165 38.49 6.09 -4.89
C GLU A 165 37.85 4.69 -4.89
N THR A 166 37.97 3.96 -3.77
CA THR A 166 37.34 2.64 -3.62
C THR A 166 35.82 2.72 -3.63
N THR A 167 35.25 3.74 -2.99
CA THR A 167 33.80 4.01 -2.97
C THR A 167 33.26 4.37 -4.35
N THR A 168 34.00 5.17 -5.13
CA THR A 168 33.61 5.55 -6.50
C THR A 168 33.63 4.35 -7.44
N ARG A 169 34.62 3.45 -7.31
CA ARG A 169 34.65 2.17 -8.03
C ARG A 169 33.49 1.26 -7.62
N ALA A 170 33.12 1.23 -6.34
CA ALA A 170 31.96 0.48 -5.86
C ALA A 170 30.63 1.07 -6.37
N LEU A 171 30.53 2.40 -6.46
CA LEU A 171 29.37 3.12 -6.98
C LEU A 171 29.20 2.88 -8.49
N SER A 172 30.28 2.96 -9.27
CA SER A 172 30.28 2.65 -10.71
C SER A 172 29.85 1.19 -10.98
N ARG A 173 30.25 0.24 -10.13
CA ARG A 173 29.75 -1.15 -10.19
C ARG A 173 28.28 -1.30 -9.81
N LYS A 174 27.73 -0.42 -8.97
CA LYS A 174 26.29 -0.39 -8.65
C LYS A 174 25.49 0.25 -9.78
N GLU A 175 26.00 1.34 -10.35
CA GLU A 175 25.41 2.03 -11.50
C GLU A 175 25.33 1.10 -12.73
N SER A 176 26.42 0.40 -13.07
CA SER A 176 26.40 -0.58 -14.16
C SER A 176 25.39 -1.72 -13.94
N ARG A 177 25.20 -2.15 -12.68
CA ARG A 177 24.17 -3.13 -12.32
C ARG A 177 22.75 -2.55 -12.43
N TYR A 178 22.57 -1.29 -12.03
CA TYR A 178 21.30 -0.59 -12.13
C TYR A 178 20.90 -0.36 -13.59
N LEU A 179 21.82 0.08 -14.44
CA LEU A 179 21.58 0.24 -15.88
C LEU A 179 21.21 -1.10 -16.54
N LYS A 180 21.93 -2.19 -16.22
CA LYS A 180 21.54 -3.53 -16.70
C LYS A 180 20.17 -3.99 -16.22
N ALA A 181 19.78 -3.62 -14.99
CA ALA A 181 18.46 -3.93 -14.48
C ALA A 181 17.38 -3.08 -15.19
N LEU A 182 17.69 -1.82 -15.50
CA LEU A 182 16.81 -0.93 -16.25
C LEU A 182 16.60 -1.42 -17.68
N ASP A 183 17.66 -1.86 -18.37
CA ASP A 183 17.56 -2.45 -19.72
C ASP A 183 16.65 -3.68 -19.71
N ARG A 184 16.84 -4.59 -18.74
CA ARG A 184 15.95 -5.76 -18.58
C ARG A 184 14.51 -5.37 -18.29
N TYR A 185 14.30 -4.31 -17.51
CA TYR A 185 12.96 -3.81 -17.21
C TYR A 185 12.29 -3.23 -18.46
N VAL A 186 13.04 -2.47 -19.28
CA VAL A 186 12.54 -1.94 -20.56
C VAL A 186 12.20 -3.08 -21.52
N GLU A 187 13.06 -4.09 -21.65
CA GLU A 187 12.79 -5.28 -22.46
C GLU A 187 11.54 -6.02 -21.99
N ALA A 188 11.39 -6.26 -20.68
CA ALA A 188 10.22 -6.91 -20.12
C ALA A 188 8.94 -6.09 -20.33
N THR A 189 9.01 -4.76 -20.19
CA THR A 189 7.89 -3.85 -20.42
C THR A 189 7.49 -3.86 -21.89
N ASN A 190 8.44 -3.83 -22.82
CA ASN A 190 8.16 -3.91 -24.25
C ASN A 190 7.52 -5.24 -24.65
N ALA A 191 8.03 -6.36 -24.12
CA ALA A 191 7.44 -7.68 -24.33
C ALA A 191 6.01 -7.75 -23.76
N PHE A 192 5.77 -7.15 -22.60
CA PHE A 192 4.44 -7.07 -22.00
C PHE A 192 3.48 -6.23 -22.85
N SER A 193 3.89 -5.05 -23.32
CA SER A 193 3.08 -4.19 -24.19
C SER A 193 2.73 -4.89 -25.50
N GLN A 194 3.69 -5.57 -26.13
CA GLN A 194 3.42 -6.39 -27.33
C GLN A 194 2.45 -7.54 -27.02
N GLY A 195 2.57 -8.16 -25.84
CA GLY A 195 1.61 -9.16 -25.36
C GLY A 195 0.20 -8.60 -25.19
N LEU A 196 0.06 -7.38 -24.67
CA LEU A 196 -1.23 -6.69 -24.53
C LEU A 196 -1.84 -6.35 -25.89
N GLU A 197 -1.06 -5.84 -26.84
CA GLU A 197 -1.53 -5.58 -28.21
C GLU A 197 -2.02 -6.87 -28.88
N GLY A 198 -1.27 -7.97 -28.74
CA GLY A 198 -1.69 -9.28 -29.22
C GLY A 198 -2.98 -9.77 -28.56
N SER A 199 -3.10 -9.62 -27.24
CA SER A 199 -4.29 -10.00 -26.49
C SER A 199 -5.51 -9.15 -26.85
N GLN A 200 -5.32 -7.85 -27.12
CA GLN A 200 -6.38 -6.95 -27.57
C GLN A 200 -6.90 -7.39 -28.94
N GLY A 201 -6.01 -7.72 -29.89
CA GLY A 201 -6.40 -8.25 -31.19
C GLY A 201 -7.19 -9.55 -31.09
N ALA A 202 -6.75 -10.47 -30.22
CA ALA A 202 -7.46 -11.73 -29.96
C ALA A 202 -8.84 -11.50 -29.35
N LEU A 203 -8.97 -10.58 -28.37
CA LEU A 203 -10.25 -10.23 -27.75
C LEU A 203 -11.22 -9.61 -28.75
N VAL A 204 -10.75 -8.68 -29.60
CA VAL A 204 -11.59 -8.07 -30.64
C VAL A 204 -12.11 -9.14 -31.60
N SER A 205 -11.26 -10.06 -32.06
CA SER A 205 -11.66 -11.17 -32.91
C SER A 205 -12.66 -12.10 -32.21
N GLN A 206 -12.46 -12.37 -30.92
CA GLN A 206 -13.37 -13.20 -30.15
C GLN A 206 -14.73 -12.52 -29.96
N VAL A 207 -14.77 -11.22 -29.69
CA VAL A 207 -16.00 -10.42 -29.59
C VAL A 207 -16.75 -10.41 -30.93
N GLU A 208 -16.06 -10.23 -32.06
CA GLU A 208 -16.68 -10.33 -33.39
C GLU A 208 -17.26 -11.72 -33.64
N SER A 209 -16.57 -12.79 -33.23
CA SER A 209 -17.08 -14.15 -33.37
C SER A 209 -18.36 -14.38 -32.56
N ILE A 210 -18.40 -13.86 -31.32
CA ILE A 210 -19.58 -13.94 -30.46
C ILE A 210 -20.73 -13.13 -31.08
N ALA A 211 -20.47 -11.94 -31.59
CA ALA A 211 -21.48 -11.11 -32.24
C ALA A 211 -22.14 -11.85 -33.42
N ARG A 212 -21.35 -12.52 -34.27
CA ARG A 212 -21.88 -13.34 -35.38
C ARG A 212 -22.72 -14.52 -34.89
N VAL A 213 -22.28 -15.20 -33.83
CA VAL A 213 -23.04 -16.32 -33.24
C VAL A 213 -24.38 -15.81 -32.67
N VAL A 214 -24.37 -14.68 -31.97
CA VAL A 214 -25.58 -14.06 -31.42
C VAL A 214 -26.54 -13.64 -32.53
N GLU A 215 -26.05 -13.03 -33.60
CA GLU A 215 -26.87 -12.65 -34.77
C GLU A 215 -27.52 -13.87 -35.43
N THR A 216 -26.76 -14.97 -35.57
CA THR A 216 -27.27 -16.23 -36.10
C THR A 216 -28.34 -16.86 -35.19
N GLN A 217 -28.15 -16.78 -33.87
CA GLN A 217 -29.15 -17.23 -32.90
C GLN A 217 -30.41 -16.36 -32.92
N ALA A 218 -30.27 -15.04 -33.03
CA ALA A 218 -31.39 -14.12 -33.14
C ALA A 218 -32.25 -14.44 -34.38
N ALA A 219 -31.63 -14.65 -35.55
CA ALA A 219 -32.32 -15.07 -36.76
C ALA A 219 -33.02 -16.43 -36.59
N SER A 220 -32.40 -17.38 -35.87
CA SER A 220 -33.00 -18.68 -35.57
C SER A 220 -34.22 -18.57 -34.65
N LEU A 221 -34.16 -17.68 -33.65
CA LEU A 221 -35.28 -17.40 -32.75
C LEU A 221 -36.45 -16.72 -33.47
N GLU A 222 -36.16 -15.80 -34.40
CA GLU A 222 -37.18 -15.18 -35.25
C GLU A 222 -37.86 -16.22 -36.14
N ALA A 223 -37.08 -17.11 -36.76
CA ALA A 223 -37.63 -18.24 -37.53
C ALA A 223 -38.50 -19.16 -36.66
N PHE A 224 -38.06 -19.47 -35.43
CA PHE A 224 -38.85 -20.27 -34.48
C PHE A 224 -40.14 -19.57 -34.05
N GLY A 225 -40.10 -18.26 -33.81
CA GLY A 225 -41.28 -17.44 -33.51
C GLY A 225 -42.29 -17.48 -34.67
N SER A 226 -41.81 -17.35 -35.91
CA SER A 226 -42.66 -17.45 -37.10
C SER A 226 -43.29 -18.84 -37.27
N ALA A 227 -42.55 -19.91 -36.97
CA ALA A 227 -43.06 -21.28 -37.00
C ALA A 227 -44.12 -21.50 -35.92
N THR A 228 -43.90 -20.97 -34.72
CA THR A 228 -44.85 -21.03 -33.60
C THR A 228 -46.15 -20.30 -33.95
N ALA A 229 -46.06 -19.13 -34.59
CA ALA A 229 -47.23 -18.40 -35.06
C ALA A 229 -48.05 -19.22 -36.08
N ARG A 230 -47.39 -19.88 -37.05
CA ARG A 230 -48.06 -20.76 -38.02
C ARG A 230 -48.71 -21.97 -37.35
N ILE A 231 -48.07 -22.58 -36.36
CA ILE A 231 -48.65 -23.69 -35.59
C ILE A 231 -49.90 -23.19 -34.85
N SER A 232 -49.83 -22.05 -34.18
CA SER A 232 -50.97 -21.47 -33.47
C SER A 232 -52.15 -21.17 -34.40
N GLU A 233 -51.88 -20.62 -35.59
CA GLU A 233 -52.90 -20.40 -36.61
C GLU A 233 -53.52 -21.72 -37.09
N THR A 234 -52.69 -22.73 -37.34
CA THR A 234 -53.16 -24.07 -37.74
C THR A 234 -54.02 -24.71 -36.67
N VAL A 235 -53.64 -24.60 -35.39
CA VAL A 235 -54.43 -25.07 -34.25
C VAL A 235 -55.76 -24.32 -34.17
N ALA A 236 -55.79 -23.00 -34.35
CA ALA A 236 -57.02 -22.22 -34.35
C ALA A 236 -57.95 -22.62 -35.52
N ILE A 237 -57.39 -22.93 -36.70
CA ILE A 237 -58.16 -23.46 -37.84
C ILE A 237 -58.70 -24.86 -37.52
N MET A 238 -57.89 -25.73 -36.91
CA MET A 238 -58.32 -27.06 -36.48
C MET A 238 -59.44 -26.98 -35.44
N GLU A 239 -59.34 -26.09 -34.46
CA GLU A 239 -60.36 -25.86 -33.44
C GLU A 239 -61.67 -25.38 -34.06
N ARG A 240 -61.62 -24.40 -34.98
CA ARG A 240 -62.80 -23.95 -35.73
C ARG A 240 -63.40 -25.07 -36.58
N ARG A 241 -62.57 -25.88 -37.24
CA ARG A 241 -63.05 -27.04 -38.03
C ARG A 241 -63.67 -28.09 -37.13
N ALA A 242 -63.06 -28.41 -35.99
CA ALA A 242 -63.58 -29.35 -35.01
C ALA A 242 -64.91 -28.88 -34.42
N ALA A 243 -65.04 -27.58 -34.11
CA ALA A 243 -66.30 -26.98 -33.68
C ALA A 243 -67.38 -26.99 -34.77
N SER A 244 -66.99 -26.99 -36.05
CA SER A 244 -67.92 -27.10 -37.19
C SER A 244 -68.25 -28.54 -37.59
N LEU A 245 -67.57 -29.55 -37.02
CA LEU A 245 -67.94 -30.94 -37.26
C LEU A 245 -69.26 -31.19 -36.54
N PRO A 246 -70.27 -31.75 -37.22
CA PRO A 246 -71.60 -31.91 -36.65
C PRO A 246 -71.62 -33.20 -35.81
N ILE A 247 -70.82 -33.23 -34.75
CA ILE A 247 -70.70 -34.39 -33.85
C ILE A 247 -72.07 -34.73 -33.26
N GLU A 248 -72.91 -33.73 -33.00
CA GLU A 248 -74.30 -33.93 -32.59
C GLU A 248 -75.19 -34.52 -33.69
N SER A 249 -74.99 -34.18 -34.97
CA SER A 249 -75.79 -34.78 -36.05
C SER A 249 -75.37 -36.22 -36.29
N VAL A 250 -74.07 -36.52 -36.27
CA VAL A 250 -73.55 -37.88 -36.39
C VAL A 250 -74.00 -38.74 -35.20
N SER A 251 -73.95 -38.21 -33.98
CA SER A 251 -74.46 -38.93 -32.80
C SER A 251 -75.96 -39.18 -32.91
N ARG A 252 -76.74 -38.21 -33.41
CA ARG A 252 -78.19 -38.34 -33.59
C ARG A 252 -78.54 -39.34 -34.70
N GLU A 253 -77.79 -39.34 -35.80
CA GLU A 253 -77.92 -40.34 -36.86
C GLU A 253 -77.57 -41.75 -36.36
N LEU A 254 -76.53 -41.89 -35.52
CA LEU A 254 -76.15 -43.15 -34.91
C LEU A 254 -77.23 -43.69 -33.95
N GLU A 255 -77.84 -42.81 -33.15
CA GLU A 255 -78.97 -43.14 -32.26
C GLU A 255 -80.19 -43.60 -33.07
N THR A 256 -80.49 -42.88 -34.16
CA THR A 256 -81.60 -43.20 -35.08
C THR A 256 -81.37 -44.53 -35.78
N PHE A 257 -80.13 -44.81 -36.18
CA PHE A 257 -79.74 -46.11 -36.73
C PHE A 257 -79.91 -47.23 -35.70
N HIS A 258 -79.45 -47.03 -34.45
CA HIS A 258 -79.65 -48.00 -33.37
C HIS A 258 -81.13 -48.29 -33.09
N GLN A 259 -81.98 -47.27 -33.15
CA GLN A 259 -83.42 -47.40 -33.02
C GLN A 259 -84.02 -48.19 -34.19
N GLY A 260 -83.62 -47.89 -35.43
CA GLY A 260 -84.03 -48.64 -36.61
C GLY A 260 -83.62 -50.12 -36.58
N VAL A 261 -82.41 -50.42 -36.08
CA VAL A 261 -81.95 -51.81 -35.89
C VAL A 261 -82.79 -52.53 -34.83
N ARG A 262 -83.19 -51.86 -33.74
CA ARG A 262 -84.10 -52.43 -32.74
C ARG A 262 -85.48 -52.74 -33.33
N GLU A 263 -86.03 -51.82 -34.10
CA GLU A 263 -87.32 -52.02 -34.76
C GLU A 263 -87.26 -53.17 -35.78
N LEU A 264 -86.17 -53.27 -36.54
CA LEU A 264 -85.94 -54.39 -37.46
C LEU A 264 -85.91 -55.72 -36.71
N ASN A 265 -85.27 -55.77 -35.54
CA ASN A 265 -85.22 -56.97 -34.71
C ASN A 265 -86.62 -57.38 -34.22
N LEU A 266 -87.45 -56.41 -33.82
CA LEU A 266 -88.85 -56.67 -33.44
C LEU A 266 -89.70 -57.18 -34.62
N VAL A 267 -89.48 -56.65 -35.83
CA VAL A 267 -90.15 -57.14 -37.04
C VAL A 267 -89.69 -58.55 -37.38
N LEU A 268 -88.39 -58.84 -37.21
CA LEU A 268 -87.83 -60.17 -37.42
C LEU A 268 -88.45 -61.18 -36.43
N ASP A 269 -88.54 -60.83 -35.15
CA ASP A 269 -89.17 -61.66 -34.11
C ASP A 269 -90.67 -61.88 -34.41
N SER A 270 -91.38 -60.86 -34.90
CA SER A 270 -92.77 -60.97 -35.34
C SER A 270 -92.93 -61.92 -36.53
N LEU A 271 -92.04 -61.83 -37.54
CA LEU A 271 -92.03 -62.75 -38.68
C LEU A 271 -91.72 -64.19 -38.27
N ILE A 272 -90.78 -64.39 -37.34
CA ILE A 272 -90.48 -65.70 -36.76
C ILE A 272 -91.73 -66.25 -36.08
N THR A 273 -92.41 -65.45 -35.26
CA THR A 273 -93.64 -65.86 -34.56
C THR A 273 -94.76 -66.23 -35.55
N VAL A 274 -94.93 -65.47 -36.64
CA VAL A 274 -95.91 -65.78 -37.69
C VAL A 274 -95.55 -67.06 -38.45
N LEU A 275 -94.26 -67.29 -38.73
CA LEU A 275 -93.78 -68.52 -39.33
C LEU A 275 -94.02 -69.72 -38.41
N GLU A 276 -93.70 -69.62 -37.12
CA GLU A 276 -93.99 -70.64 -36.11
C GLU A 276 -95.49 -70.96 -36.07
N THR A 277 -96.34 -69.93 -36.01
CA THR A 277 -97.81 -70.09 -36.01
C THR A 277 -98.33 -70.77 -37.29
N LYS A 278 -97.70 -70.50 -38.45
CA LYS A 278 -98.05 -71.16 -39.71
C LYS A 278 -97.56 -72.61 -39.77
N VAL A 279 -96.39 -72.90 -39.21
CA VAL A 279 -95.86 -74.27 -39.13
C VAL A 279 -96.74 -75.13 -38.21
N GLU A 280 -97.17 -74.60 -37.07
CA GLU A 280 -98.11 -75.31 -36.17
C GLU A 280 -99.46 -75.63 -36.81
N ARG A 281 -99.94 -74.82 -37.77
CA ARG A 281 -101.21 -75.08 -38.48
C ARG A 281 -101.11 -76.10 -39.61
N VAL A 282 -99.90 -76.50 -40.00
CA VAL A 282 -99.65 -77.45 -41.09
C VAL A 282 -99.30 -78.85 -40.56
N GLN A 283 -99.05 -78.99 -39.26
CA GLN A 283 -98.96 -80.28 -38.56
C GLN A 283 -100.32 -80.70 -38.00
#